data_AF-A0A2I0X3W4-F1
#
_entry.id   AF-A0A2I0X3W4-F1
#
_cell.length_a   1.000
_cell.length_b   1.000
_cell.length_c   1.000
_cell.angle_alpha   90.00
_cell.angle_beta   90.00
_cell.angle_gamma   90.00
#
_symmetry.space_group_name_H-M   'P 1'
#
loop_
_entity.id
_entity.type
_entity.pdbx_description
1 polymer ?
#
loop_
_entity_poly.entity_id
_entity_poly.type
_entity_poly.pdbx_seq_one_letter_code
_entity_poly.pdbx_strand_id
1 'polypeptide(L)'
;MKEFVKLGVLSIILTSGTLSPLESCAQEMNLEFPVRLENPHVVSSDQVWVGVVPSGPSGYSLNSSYRTRDSLEYKQELGNTIVNLSKIVPAGLLVFFPSYYLMDRCIECWKSMSHARSSDCITIWERICKNKQPVIEPKQSALFPNAVEDFEAKLHDRTTSGAIFFAVCRGKVSLLLNIIYHQFFCKIFAFCSSNFYLSFLSEPQFDMLLSKLLS
;
A
#
# COMPACT_ATOMS: atom_id res chain seq x y z
N MET A 1 33.53 -4.59 6.07
CA MET A 1 34.38 -5.38 7.01
C MET A 1 35.75 -4.76 7.28
N LYS A 2 36.61 -4.53 6.26
CA LYS A 2 37.97 -3.98 6.48
C LYS A 2 38.02 -2.64 7.24
N GLU A 3 36.99 -1.82 7.07
CA GLU A 3 36.86 -0.52 7.74
C GLU A 3 36.44 -0.65 9.21
N PHE A 4 35.52 -1.58 9.52
CA PHE A 4 35.12 -1.89 10.90
C PHE A 4 36.29 -2.45 11.73
N VAL A 5 37.18 -3.23 11.11
CA VAL A 5 38.41 -3.72 11.75
C VAL A 5 39.35 -2.56 12.11
N LYS A 6 39.48 -1.55 11.23
CA LYS A 6 40.27 -0.34 11.51
C LYS A 6 39.67 0.50 12.66
N LEU A 7 38.35 0.44 12.82
CA LEU A 7 37.62 1.12 13.89
C LEU A 7 37.60 0.33 15.22
N GLY A 8 38.23 -0.85 15.27
CA GLY A 8 38.26 -1.68 16.48
C GLY A 8 36.91 -2.29 16.87
N VAL A 9 35.97 -2.42 15.91
CA VAL A 9 34.66 -3.01 16.16
C VAL A 9 34.80 -4.51 16.39
N LEU A 10 34.39 -4.96 17.57
CA LEU A 10 34.50 -6.37 17.99
C LEU A 10 33.28 -7.22 17.62
N SER A 11 32.10 -6.61 17.55
CA SER A 11 30.85 -7.33 17.26
C SER A 11 29.85 -6.40 16.57
N ILE A 12 29.10 -6.95 15.61
CA ILE A 12 28.05 -6.25 14.88
C ILE A 12 26.77 -7.05 15.07
N ILE A 13 25.71 -6.38 15.52
CA ILE A 13 24.39 -6.98 15.68
C ILE A 13 23.47 -6.34 14.65
N LEU A 14 22.90 -7.16 13.77
CA LEU A 14 21.88 -6.73 12.81
C LEU A 14 20.51 -7.07 13.39
N THR A 15 19.66 -6.05 13.54
CA THR A 15 18.28 -6.21 14.02
C THR A 15 17.31 -5.55 13.06
N SER A 16 16.17 -6.19 12.81
CA SER A 16 15.08 -5.65 12.00
C SER A 16 13.79 -6.41 12.28
N GLY A 17 12.65 -5.71 12.21
CA GLY A 17 11.32 -6.31 12.34
C GLY A 17 10.78 -6.94 11.06
N THR A 18 11.44 -6.75 9.91
CA THR A 18 10.96 -7.22 8.59
C THR A 18 12.00 -8.04 7.82
N LEU A 19 13.13 -8.38 8.44
CA LEU A 19 14.14 -9.23 7.82
C LEU A 19 13.64 -10.68 7.83
N SER A 20 13.02 -11.09 6.74
CA SER A 20 12.63 -12.47 6.48
C SER A 20 12.63 -12.73 4.98
N PRO A 21 13.12 -13.90 4.50
CA PRO A 21 13.81 -14.95 5.25
C PRO A 21 15.25 -14.56 5.61
N LEU A 22 15.71 -14.86 6.84
CA LEU A 22 17.07 -14.50 7.30
C LEU A 22 18.19 -15.12 6.44
N GLU A 23 17.96 -16.29 5.86
CA GLU A 23 18.95 -16.96 5.00
C GLU A 23 19.24 -16.15 3.73
N SER A 24 18.19 -15.65 3.06
CA SER A 24 18.35 -14.83 1.85
C SER A 24 19.16 -13.58 2.16
N CYS A 25 18.89 -12.94 3.30
CA CYS A 25 19.60 -11.74 3.74
C CYS A 25 21.09 -12.02 4.02
N ALA A 26 21.41 -13.16 4.64
CA ALA A 26 22.78 -13.58 4.90
C ALA A 26 23.57 -13.82 3.59
N GLN A 27 22.94 -14.50 2.64
CA GLN A 27 23.51 -14.77 1.32
C GLN A 27 23.75 -13.49 0.52
N GLU A 28 22.80 -12.55 0.50
CA GLU A 28 22.93 -11.27 -0.20
C GLU A 28 24.09 -10.42 0.35
N MET A 29 24.28 -10.41 1.67
CA MET A 29 25.40 -9.70 2.28
C MET A 29 26.72 -10.44 2.14
N ASN A 30 26.70 -11.70 1.70
CA ASN A 30 27.85 -12.59 1.70
C ASN A 30 28.55 -12.61 3.08
N LEU A 31 27.74 -12.66 4.14
CA LEU A 31 28.17 -12.67 5.53
C LEU A 31 27.56 -13.87 6.26
N GLU A 32 28.35 -14.49 7.12
CA GLU A 32 27.87 -15.55 8.00
C GLU A 32 27.35 -14.93 9.30
N PHE A 33 26.10 -15.25 9.64
CA PHE A 33 25.47 -14.88 10.91
C PHE A 33 25.41 -16.13 11.79
N PRO A 34 26.39 -16.35 12.69
CA PRO A 34 26.46 -17.56 13.51
C PRO A 34 25.34 -17.62 14.56
N VAL A 35 24.83 -16.45 14.98
CA VAL A 35 23.68 -16.32 15.86
C VAL A 35 22.55 -15.68 15.07
N ARG A 36 21.44 -16.40 14.93
CA ARG A 36 20.22 -15.93 14.28
C ARG A 36 19.04 -16.18 15.21
N LEU A 37 18.22 -15.16 15.38
CA LEU A 37 17.02 -15.22 16.21
C LEU A 37 15.86 -14.65 15.40
N GLU A 38 14.83 -15.47 15.18
CA GLU A 38 13.55 -15.06 14.62
C GLU A 38 12.49 -15.32 15.68
N ASN A 39 11.96 -14.24 16.24
CA ASN A 39 10.91 -14.34 17.24
C ASN A 39 9.55 -14.52 16.54
N PRO A 40 8.62 -15.28 17.16
CA PRO A 40 7.24 -15.30 16.71
C PRO A 40 6.67 -13.89 16.59
N HIS A 41 5.74 -13.71 15.66
CA HIS A 41 5.07 -12.43 15.47
C HIS A 41 4.36 -11.99 16.75
N VAL A 42 4.60 -10.74 17.18
CA VAL A 42 4.04 -10.20 18.44
C VAL A 42 2.56 -9.84 18.29
N VAL A 43 2.09 -9.60 17.06
CA VAL A 43 0.69 -9.27 16.77
C VAL A 43 -0.10 -10.56 16.56
N SER A 44 -1.21 -10.69 17.29
CA SER A 44 -2.12 -11.83 17.16
C SER A 44 -2.82 -11.86 15.79
N SER A 45 -3.26 -13.04 15.36
CA SER A 45 -3.99 -13.22 14.10
C SER A 45 -5.27 -12.38 14.02
N ASP A 46 -5.88 -12.13 15.17
CA ASP A 46 -7.11 -11.34 15.24
C ASP A 46 -6.87 -9.86 15.00
N GLN A 47 -5.62 -9.39 15.10
CA GLN A 47 -5.23 -8.00 14.95
C GLN A 47 -4.80 -7.63 13.51
N VAL A 48 -4.46 -8.63 12.68
CA VAL A 48 -4.03 -8.42 11.29
C VAL A 48 -4.63 -9.47 10.37
N TRP A 49 -5.27 -9.03 9.29
CA TRP A 49 -5.63 -9.88 8.16
C TRP A 49 -4.74 -9.57 6.97
N VAL A 50 -4.25 -10.61 6.29
CA VAL A 50 -3.50 -10.48 5.04
C VAL A 50 -4.07 -11.44 4.01
N GLY A 51 -4.28 -10.96 2.80
CA GLY A 51 -4.74 -11.78 1.69
C GLY A 51 -4.41 -11.20 0.33
N VAL A 52 -4.66 -12.01 -0.70
CA VAL A 52 -4.44 -11.66 -2.10
C VAL A 52 -5.79 -11.52 -2.77
N VAL A 53 -5.98 -10.43 -3.54
CA VAL A 53 -7.20 -10.23 -4.34
C VAL A 53 -6.86 -10.48 -5.81
N PRO A 54 -7.16 -11.67 -6.36
CA PRO A 54 -6.69 -12.06 -7.70
C PRO A 54 -7.47 -11.38 -8.83
N SER A 55 -8.70 -10.94 -8.57
CA SER A 55 -9.62 -10.35 -9.53
C SER A 55 -10.44 -9.23 -8.90
N GLY A 56 -10.85 -8.26 -9.70
CA GLY A 56 -11.71 -7.18 -9.25
C GLY A 56 -13.21 -7.49 -9.39
N PRO A 57 -14.07 -6.46 -9.22
CA PRO A 57 -15.54 -6.60 -9.20
C PRO A 57 -16.18 -7.12 -10.49
N SER A 58 -15.52 -7.01 -11.65
CA SER A 58 -16.01 -7.58 -12.91
C SER A 58 -15.49 -9.00 -13.17
N GLY A 59 -14.66 -9.53 -12.27
CA GLY A 59 -13.95 -10.79 -12.43
C GLY A 59 -12.66 -10.67 -13.24
N TYR A 60 -12.32 -9.47 -13.73
CA TYR A 60 -11.07 -9.26 -14.48
C TYR A 60 -9.85 -9.42 -13.55
N SER A 61 -8.82 -10.11 -14.03
CA SER A 61 -7.64 -10.43 -13.23
C SER A 61 -6.81 -9.18 -12.91
N LEU A 62 -6.51 -8.99 -11.63
CA LEU A 62 -5.63 -7.94 -11.12
C LEU A 62 -4.16 -8.37 -11.23
N ASN A 63 -3.67 -8.43 -12.47
CA ASN A 63 -2.29 -8.77 -12.78
C ASN A 63 -1.51 -7.51 -13.22
N SER A 64 -0.53 -7.09 -12.42
CA SER A 64 0.27 -5.89 -12.68
C SER A 64 1.54 -6.15 -13.50
N SER A 65 1.64 -7.29 -14.19
CA SER A 65 2.80 -7.62 -15.03
C SER A 65 2.99 -6.60 -16.15
N TYR A 66 4.20 -6.55 -16.72
CA TYR A 66 4.51 -5.68 -17.86
C TYR A 66 3.52 -5.83 -19.03
N ARG A 67 2.98 -7.04 -19.25
CA ARG A 67 2.06 -7.33 -20.35
C ARG A 67 0.68 -6.70 -20.18
N THR A 68 0.21 -6.61 -18.94
CA THR A 68 -1.20 -6.29 -18.62
C THR A 68 -1.36 -4.93 -17.97
N ARG A 69 -0.34 -4.41 -17.28
CA ARG A 69 -0.42 -3.16 -16.49
C ARG A 69 -0.82 -1.92 -17.29
N ASP A 70 -0.55 -1.91 -18.59
CA ASP A 70 -0.85 -0.77 -19.47
C ASP A 70 -2.22 -0.87 -20.14
N SER A 71 -2.89 -2.03 -20.04
CA SER A 71 -4.26 -2.22 -20.54
C SER A 71 -5.26 -1.30 -19.84
N LEU A 72 -6.32 -0.94 -20.56
CA LEU A 72 -7.39 -0.10 -20.03
C LEU A 72 -8.20 -0.88 -19.00
N GLU A 73 -8.47 -2.15 -19.28
CA GLU A 73 -9.26 -3.07 -18.46
C GLU A 73 -8.62 -3.22 -17.08
N TYR A 74 -7.31 -3.46 -17.01
CA TYR A 74 -6.58 -3.53 -15.74
C TYR A 74 -6.73 -2.25 -14.92
N LYS A 75 -6.52 -1.07 -15.55
CA LYS A 75 -6.60 0.22 -14.85
C LYS A 75 -8.01 0.49 -14.33
N GLN A 76 -9.03 0.24 -15.14
CA GLN A 76 -10.43 0.41 -14.73
C GLN A 76 -10.81 -0.55 -13.62
N GLU A 77 -10.47 -1.82 -13.76
CA GLU A 77 -10.76 -2.85 -12.77
C GLU A 77 -10.11 -2.51 -11.43
N LEU A 78 -8.87 -2.05 -11.49
CA LEU A 78 -8.15 -1.66 -10.30
C LEU A 78 -8.79 -0.46 -9.61
N GLY A 79 -9.15 0.56 -10.38
CA GLY A 79 -9.83 1.74 -9.85
C GLY A 79 -11.18 1.41 -9.23
N ASN A 80 -11.96 0.54 -9.85
CA ASN A 80 -13.24 0.05 -9.31
C ASN A 80 -13.06 -0.75 -8.01
N THR A 81 -12.01 -1.57 -7.95
CA THR A 81 -11.62 -2.27 -6.72
C THR A 81 -11.35 -1.28 -5.60
N ILE A 82 -10.51 -0.26 -5.86
CA ILE A 82 -10.20 0.81 -4.90
C ILE A 82 -11.44 1.60 -4.49
N VAL A 83 -12.38 1.87 -5.40
CA VAL A 83 -13.66 2.51 -5.05
C VAL A 83 -14.44 1.68 -4.04
N ASN A 84 -14.56 0.37 -4.24
CA ASN A 84 -15.30 -0.48 -3.30
C ASN A 84 -14.62 -0.53 -1.93
N LEU A 85 -13.28 -0.60 -1.91
CA LEU A 85 -12.50 -0.54 -0.69
C LEU A 85 -12.66 0.81 0.02
N SER A 86 -12.67 1.92 -0.71
CA SER A 86 -12.82 3.27 -0.14
C SER A 86 -14.12 3.48 0.62
N LYS A 87 -15.18 2.72 0.28
CA LYS A 87 -16.48 2.73 0.96
C LYS A 87 -16.47 1.97 2.27
N ILE A 88 -15.72 0.87 2.34
CA ILE A 88 -15.77 -0.05 3.48
C ILE A 88 -14.64 0.14 4.48
N VAL A 89 -13.52 0.72 4.04
CA VAL A 89 -12.37 1.02 4.88
C VAL A 89 -12.68 2.30 5.65
N PRO A 90 -12.78 2.26 6.99
CA PRO A 90 -12.94 3.48 7.78
C PRO A 90 -11.65 4.30 7.80
N ALA A 91 -11.77 5.61 8.00
CA ALA A 91 -10.65 6.53 8.14
C ALA A 91 -9.65 6.48 6.98
N GLY A 92 -8.50 5.83 7.15
CA GLY A 92 -7.35 5.92 6.25
C GLY A 92 -7.16 4.72 5.32
N LEU A 93 -6.87 5.00 4.06
CA LEU A 93 -6.55 4.01 3.03
C LEU A 93 -5.18 4.33 2.40
N LEU A 94 -4.25 3.38 2.41
CA LEU A 94 -2.93 3.54 1.78
C LEU A 94 -2.80 2.62 0.59
N VAL A 95 -2.38 3.16 -0.55
CA VAL A 95 -2.33 2.45 -1.82
C VAL A 95 -0.94 2.62 -2.44
N PHE A 96 -0.14 1.55 -2.45
CA PHE A 96 1.26 1.60 -2.84
C PHE A 96 1.56 0.97 -4.20
N PHE A 97 1.90 1.78 -5.19
CA PHE A 97 2.28 1.35 -6.53
C PHE A 97 3.76 0.93 -6.63
N PRO A 98 4.14 0.09 -7.60
CA PRO A 98 5.54 -0.29 -7.83
C PRO A 98 6.39 0.84 -8.43
N SER A 99 5.76 1.86 -9.03
CA SER A 99 6.47 3.01 -9.62
C SER A 99 5.55 4.22 -9.77
N TYR A 100 6.14 5.43 -9.80
CA TYR A 100 5.41 6.66 -10.10
C TYR A 100 4.75 6.60 -11.49
N TYR A 101 5.40 5.96 -12.46
CA TYR A 101 4.82 5.78 -13.80
C TYR A 101 3.48 5.06 -13.73
N LEU A 102 3.40 3.91 -13.05
CA LEU A 102 2.15 3.16 -12.99
C LEU A 102 1.06 3.92 -12.22
N MET A 103 1.45 4.58 -11.11
CA MET A 103 0.56 5.42 -10.34
C MET A 103 -0.06 6.54 -11.20
N ASP A 104 0.78 7.31 -11.89
CA ASP A 104 0.35 8.42 -12.74
C ASP A 104 -0.60 7.93 -13.84
N ARG A 105 -0.24 6.84 -14.55
CA ARG A 105 -1.07 6.27 -15.63
C ARG A 105 -2.42 5.74 -15.14
N CYS A 106 -2.48 5.18 -13.93
CA CYS A 106 -3.74 4.76 -13.33
C CYS A 106 -4.60 5.98 -12.96
N ILE A 107 -4.03 6.97 -12.27
CA ILE A 107 -4.75 8.18 -11.86
C ILE A 107 -5.25 8.98 -13.08
N GLU A 108 -4.43 9.13 -14.12
CA GLU A 108 -4.83 9.73 -15.39
C GLU A 108 -6.04 9.01 -16.00
N CYS A 109 -5.99 7.68 -16.05
CA CYS A 109 -7.10 6.86 -16.55
C CYS A 109 -8.37 7.06 -15.72
N TRP A 110 -8.25 7.11 -14.38
CA TRP A 110 -9.40 7.27 -13.48
C TRP A 110 -10.04 8.65 -13.51
N LYS A 111 -9.27 9.68 -13.88
CA LYS A 111 -9.75 11.05 -14.07
C LYS A 111 -10.36 11.27 -15.46
N SER A 112 -10.07 10.42 -16.44
CA SER A 112 -10.56 10.61 -17.80
C SER A 112 -12.05 10.31 -17.93
N MET A 113 -12.81 11.29 -18.45
CA MET A 113 -14.22 11.11 -18.82
C MET A 113 -14.41 10.27 -20.09
N SER A 114 -13.36 10.03 -20.89
CA SER A 114 -13.45 9.30 -22.17
C SER A 114 -13.96 7.86 -22.04
N HIS A 115 -13.99 7.33 -20.82
CA HIS A 115 -14.40 5.96 -20.52
C HIS A 115 -15.70 5.89 -19.72
N ALA A 116 -16.32 7.05 -19.44
CA ALA A 116 -17.67 7.12 -18.91
C ALA A 116 -18.62 6.61 -20.00
N ARG A 117 -19.37 5.54 -19.70
CA ARG A 117 -20.36 4.95 -20.64
C ARG A 117 -21.56 5.87 -20.92
N SER A 118 -21.60 7.04 -20.31
CA SER A 118 -22.65 8.05 -20.45
C SER A 118 -22.08 9.45 -20.15
N SER A 119 -22.62 10.49 -20.81
CA SER A 119 -22.25 11.90 -20.61
C SER A 119 -22.57 12.44 -19.20
N ASP A 120 -23.39 11.72 -18.43
CA ASP A 120 -23.73 12.02 -17.03
C ASP A 120 -22.98 11.12 -16.01
N CYS A 121 -21.95 10.37 -16.44
CA CYS A 121 -21.26 9.42 -15.56
C CYS A 121 -20.11 10.08 -14.79
N ILE A 122 -20.17 9.96 -13.47
CA ILE A 122 -19.10 10.30 -12.54
C ILE A 122 -17.88 9.38 -12.80
N THR A 123 -16.70 9.97 -12.91
CA THR A 123 -15.43 9.25 -13.12
C THR A 123 -15.07 8.34 -11.96
N ILE A 124 -14.17 7.38 -12.19
CA ILE A 124 -13.64 6.53 -11.10
C ILE A 124 -12.98 7.38 -10.03
N TRP A 125 -12.21 8.40 -10.44
CA TRP A 125 -11.55 9.31 -9.50
C TRP A 125 -12.54 10.06 -8.62
N GLU A 126 -13.60 10.62 -9.19
CA GLU A 126 -14.63 11.32 -8.41
C GLU A 126 -15.38 10.37 -7.46
N ARG A 127 -15.60 9.11 -7.86
CA ARG A 127 -16.15 8.08 -6.96
C ARG A 127 -15.23 7.79 -5.78
N ILE A 128 -13.91 7.84 -5.96
CA ILE A 128 -12.93 7.74 -4.87
C ILE A 128 -13.03 8.98 -3.98
N CYS A 129 -12.98 10.19 -4.57
CA CYS A 129 -13.06 11.46 -3.85
C CYS A 129 -14.35 11.60 -3.01
N LYS A 130 -15.46 11.01 -3.46
CA LYS A 130 -16.71 10.97 -2.71
C LYS A 130 -16.60 10.22 -1.38
N ASN A 131 -15.72 9.21 -1.30
CA ASN A 131 -15.58 8.36 -0.11
C ASN A 131 -14.28 8.64 0.67
N LYS A 132 -13.25 9.22 0.06
CA LYS A 132 -11.95 9.49 0.69
C LYS A 132 -11.29 10.71 0.06
N GLN A 133 -10.74 11.60 0.88
CA GLN A 133 -9.94 12.73 0.43
C GLN A 133 -8.57 12.25 -0.09
N PRO A 134 -8.22 12.45 -1.37
CA PRO A 134 -6.97 11.92 -1.93
C PRO A 134 -5.76 12.77 -1.56
N VAL A 135 -4.64 12.08 -1.38
CA VAL A 135 -3.27 12.61 -1.31
C VAL A 135 -2.40 11.76 -2.23
N ILE A 136 -1.53 12.40 -3.01
CA ILE A 136 -0.65 11.71 -3.94
C ILE A 136 0.79 12.02 -3.55
N GLU A 137 1.61 10.98 -3.44
CA GLU A 137 3.02 11.13 -3.12
C GLU A 137 3.74 12.01 -4.16
N PRO A 138 4.41 13.09 -3.73
CA PRO A 138 5.18 13.93 -4.63
C PRO A 138 6.46 13.21 -5.07
N LYS A 139 6.85 13.38 -6.34
CA LYS A 139 8.12 12.85 -6.87
C LYS A 139 9.34 13.49 -6.20
N GLN A 140 9.21 14.73 -5.74
CA GLN A 140 10.27 15.49 -5.09
C GLN A 140 10.32 15.15 -3.59
N SER A 141 11.46 14.64 -3.13
CA SER A 141 11.65 14.24 -1.72
C SER A 141 11.35 15.35 -0.72
N ALA A 142 11.69 16.60 -1.05
CA ALA A 142 11.51 17.74 -0.15
C ALA A 142 10.04 18.06 0.14
N LEU A 143 9.11 17.66 -0.74
CA LEU A 143 7.67 17.90 -0.59
C LEU A 143 6.95 16.77 0.13
N PHE A 144 7.64 15.65 0.38
CA PHE A 144 7.04 14.47 1.00
C PHE A 144 6.50 14.73 2.41
N PRO A 145 7.22 15.45 3.31
CA PRO A 145 6.67 15.78 4.63
C PRO A 145 5.33 16.52 4.54
N ASN A 146 5.21 17.50 3.63
CA ASN A 146 3.97 18.26 3.44
C ASN A 146 2.80 17.36 3.01
N ALA A 147 3.06 16.34 2.19
CA ALA A 147 2.04 15.39 1.79
C ALA A 147 1.59 14.51 2.97
N VAL A 148 2.51 14.14 3.86
CA VAL A 148 2.18 13.40 5.09
C VAL A 148 1.34 14.27 6.03
N GLU A 149 1.73 15.52 6.25
CA GLU A 149 0.97 16.48 7.05
C GLU A 149 -0.44 16.72 6.48
N ASP A 150 -0.58 16.87 5.16
CA ASP A 150 -1.88 16.97 4.48
C ASP A 150 -2.73 15.72 4.70
N PHE A 151 -2.13 14.53 4.62
CA PHE A 151 -2.83 13.27 4.89
C PHE A 151 -3.30 13.18 6.35
N GLU A 152 -2.44 13.51 7.31
CA GLU A 152 -2.80 13.54 8.73
C GLU A 152 -3.93 14.53 9.02
N ALA A 153 -3.87 15.74 8.45
CA ALA A 153 -4.93 16.73 8.61
C ALA A 153 -6.27 16.20 8.07
N LYS A 154 -6.26 15.56 6.90
CA LYS A 154 -7.44 14.94 6.29
C LYS A 154 -7.97 13.74 7.08
N LEU A 155 -7.11 12.99 7.76
CA LEU A 155 -7.53 11.89 8.64
C LEU A 155 -8.27 12.38 9.90
N HIS A 156 -7.93 13.57 10.41
CA HIS A 156 -8.58 14.16 11.57
C HIS A 156 -9.88 14.92 11.22
N ASP A 157 -10.14 15.17 9.94
CA ASP A 157 -11.35 15.83 9.48
C ASP A 157 -12.58 14.91 9.62
N ARG A 158 -13.36 15.15 10.68
CA ARG A 158 -14.58 14.41 11.00
C ARG A 158 -15.74 14.68 10.03
N THR A 159 -15.62 15.68 9.15
CA THR A 159 -16.67 15.99 8.16
C THR A 159 -16.62 15.06 6.95
N THR A 160 -15.52 14.32 6.78
CA THR A 160 -15.37 13.36 5.69
C THR A 160 -15.24 11.93 6.22
N SER A 161 -15.43 10.96 5.33
CA SER A 161 -15.23 9.53 5.62
C SER A 161 -13.75 9.12 5.68
N GLY A 162 -12.82 10.09 5.66
CA GLY A 162 -11.39 9.93 5.83
C GLY A 162 -10.57 10.16 4.56
N ALA A 163 -9.33 9.68 4.54
CA ALA A 163 -8.34 10.03 3.53
C ALA A 163 -7.74 8.81 2.80
N ILE A 164 -7.29 9.00 1.57
CA ILE A 164 -6.59 7.98 0.78
C ILE A 164 -5.25 8.51 0.30
N PHE A 165 -4.17 7.78 0.57
CA PHE A 165 -2.81 8.14 0.15
C PHE A 165 -2.33 7.20 -0.95
N PHE A 166 -2.03 7.74 -2.13
CA PHE A 166 -1.39 7.02 -3.22
C PHE A 166 0.11 7.22 -3.17
N ALA A 167 0.86 6.14 -2.94
CA ALA A 167 2.30 6.14 -2.73
C ALA A 167 3.03 5.17 -3.67
N VAL A 168 4.34 5.21 -3.69
CA VAL A 168 5.20 4.27 -4.42
C VAL A 168 6.05 3.46 -3.45
N CYS A 169 6.05 2.13 -3.58
CA CYS A 169 6.88 1.18 -2.84
C CYS A 169 8.38 1.41 -3.11
N ARG A 170 8.99 2.45 -2.53
CA ARG A 170 10.44 2.68 -2.46
C ARG A 170 10.82 3.19 -1.08
N GLY A 171 12.11 3.08 -0.72
CA GLY A 171 12.66 3.22 0.64
C GLY A 171 12.34 4.50 1.46
N LYS A 172 11.57 5.47 0.94
CA LYS A 172 10.98 6.57 1.72
C LYS A 172 9.70 6.15 2.46
N VAL A 173 9.04 5.08 2.00
CA VAL A 173 7.80 4.53 2.57
C VAL A 173 8.00 3.93 3.96
N SER A 174 9.21 3.55 4.34
CA SER A 174 9.52 3.11 5.71
C SER A 174 9.24 4.20 6.75
N LEU A 175 9.37 5.49 6.38
CA LEU A 175 8.94 6.62 7.21
C LEU A 175 7.42 6.74 7.27
N LEU A 176 6.71 6.60 6.14
CA LEU A 176 5.23 6.59 6.10
C LEU A 176 4.69 5.48 7.02
N LEU A 177 5.18 4.25 6.88
CA LEU A 177 4.79 3.13 7.71
C LEU A 177 5.00 3.45 9.21
N ASN A 178 6.19 3.94 9.60
CA ASN A 178 6.47 4.31 10.99
C ASN A 178 5.53 5.40 11.54
N ILE A 179 5.22 6.43 10.75
CA ILE A 179 4.31 7.53 11.15
C ILE A 179 2.87 7.00 11.29
N ILE A 180 2.45 6.13 10.37
CA ILE A 180 1.08 5.63 10.31
C ILE A 180 0.78 4.61 11.42
N TYR A 181 1.72 3.71 11.73
CA TYR A 181 1.53 2.68 12.77
C TYR A 181 1.26 3.26 14.15
N HIS A 182 1.78 4.46 14.44
CA HIS A 182 1.71 5.02 15.79
C HIS A 182 0.44 5.84 16.05
N GLN A 183 -0.32 6.23 15.02
CA GLN A 183 -1.45 7.15 15.19
C GLN A 183 -2.79 6.68 14.60
N PHE A 184 -2.81 5.74 13.64
CA PHE A 184 -4.05 5.44 12.92
C PHE A 184 -4.26 3.95 12.64
N PHE A 185 -5.52 3.50 12.75
CA PHE A 185 -6.02 2.23 12.22
C PHE A 185 -6.06 2.28 10.67
N CYS A 186 -4.90 2.43 10.03
CA CYS A 186 -4.78 2.62 8.59
C CYS A 186 -4.63 1.26 7.89
N LYS A 187 -5.37 1.06 6.80
CA LYS A 187 -5.41 -0.20 6.05
C LYS A 187 -4.50 -0.09 4.83
N ILE A 188 -3.51 -0.99 4.74
CA ILE A 188 -2.42 -0.93 3.76
C ILE A 188 -2.71 -1.83 2.56
N PHE A 189 -2.61 -1.26 1.36
CA PHE A 189 -2.77 -1.93 0.08
C PHE A 189 -1.47 -1.82 -0.68
N ALA A 190 -0.82 -2.95 -0.94
CA ALA A 190 0.47 -2.98 -1.58
C ALA A 190 0.40 -3.69 -2.94
N PHE A 191 0.78 -2.99 -4.00
CA PHE A 191 1.02 -3.60 -5.30
C PHE A 191 2.47 -4.06 -5.35
N CYS A 192 2.70 -5.37 -5.24
CA CYS A 192 4.03 -5.93 -5.45
C CYS A 192 4.05 -6.71 -6.76
N SER A 193 4.64 -6.05 -7.78
CA SER A 193 5.25 -6.54 -9.04
C SER A 193 4.52 -7.55 -9.94
N SER A 194 3.52 -8.27 -9.47
CA SER A 194 2.73 -9.26 -10.23
C SER A 194 1.34 -9.49 -9.64
N ASN A 195 1.16 -9.35 -8.32
CA ASN A 195 -0.10 -9.63 -7.62
C ASN A 195 -0.56 -8.44 -6.76
N PHE A 196 -1.88 -8.37 -6.55
CA PHE A 196 -2.50 -7.42 -5.64
C PHE A 196 -2.55 -7.97 -4.22
N TYR A 197 -1.86 -7.30 -3.30
CA TYR A 197 -1.85 -7.68 -1.88
C TYR A 197 -2.69 -6.72 -1.05
N LEU A 198 -3.36 -7.31 -0.09
CA LEU A 198 -4.29 -6.64 0.79
C LEU A 198 -3.93 -6.96 2.23
N SER A 199 -3.70 -5.91 3.03
CA SER A 199 -3.38 -6.06 4.45
C SER A 199 -4.22 -5.11 5.31
N PHE A 200 -4.85 -5.67 6.34
CA PHE A 200 -5.70 -4.95 7.27
C PHE A 200 -5.19 -5.13 8.69
N LEU A 201 -5.20 -4.05 9.45
CA LEU A 201 -5.21 -4.10 10.91
C LEU A 201 -6.69 -4.11 11.36
N SER A 202 -7.06 -5.05 12.23
CA SER A 202 -8.42 -5.60 12.36
C SER A 202 -9.46 -4.69 13.05
N GLU A 203 -10.72 -4.92 12.65
CA GLU A 203 -11.85 -5.16 13.56
C GLU A 203 -12.51 -6.51 13.16
N PRO A 204 -13.19 -7.23 14.07
CA PRO A 204 -13.71 -8.59 13.87
C PRO A 204 -14.83 -8.75 12.81
N GLN A 205 -15.36 -7.66 12.25
CA GLN A 205 -16.44 -7.71 11.23
C GLN A 205 -15.95 -7.75 9.78
N PHE A 206 -14.63 -7.77 9.55
CA PHE A 206 -14.07 -7.50 8.23
C PHE A 206 -14.15 -8.67 7.23
N ASP A 207 -14.08 -9.93 7.70
CA ASP A 207 -14.20 -11.12 6.83
C ASP A 207 -15.52 -11.17 6.07
N MET A 208 -16.62 -10.77 6.73
CA MET A 208 -17.94 -10.69 6.11
C MET A 208 -18.01 -9.59 5.04
N LEU A 209 -17.28 -8.48 5.22
CA LEU A 209 -17.22 -7.37 4.26
C LEU A 209 -16.35 -7.70 3.04
N LEU A 210 -15.29 -8.48 3.22
CA LEU A 210 -14.46 -8.94 2.11
C LEU A 210 -15.22 -9.92 1.22
N SER A 211 -16.03 -10.81 1.79
CA SER A 211 -16.89 -11.71 1.02
C SER A 211 -17.86 -10.96 0.09
N LYS A 212 -18.39 -9.81 0.54
CA LYS A 212 -19.26 -8.92 -0.25
C LYS A 212 -18.52 -8.08 -1.30
N LEU A 213 -17.19 -8.00 -1.21
CA LEU A 213 -16.32 -7.27 -2.14
C LEU A 213 -15.92 -8.15 -3.33
N LEU A 214 -15.87 -9.47 -3.10
CA LEU A 214 -15.48 -10.50 -4.06
C LEU A 214 -16.68 -11.25 -4.67
N SER A 215 -17.89 -11.02 -4.17
CA SER A 215 -19.17 -11.52 -4.72
C SER A 215 -19.89 -10.44 -5.53
#